data_AF-A0AAI9SAQ7-F1
#
_entry.id   AF-A0AAI9SAQ7-F1
#
_cell.length_a   1.000
_cell.length_b   1.000
_cell.length_c   1.000
_cell.angle_alpha   90.00
_cell.angle_beta   90.00
_cell.angle_gamma   90.00
#
_symmetry.space_group_name_H-M   'P 1'
#
loop_
_entity.id
_entity.type
_entity.pdbx_description
1 polymer ?
#
loop_
_entity_poly.entity_id
_entity_poly.type
_entity_poly.pdbx_seq_one_letter_code
_entity_poly.pdbx_strand_id
1 'polypeptide(L)'
;MPRQSAASLAEDGPDYLSYGAAALLHDELRGLDDELFKVYDVKDACMILALALLRIEHKGIKIYRCRQHYEKSFISVFYPGLPLSENTISKFLNLLGQDAGKMNAFITARLAAVCRDHHIIID
;
A
#
# COMPACT_ATOMS: atom_id res chain seq x y z
N MET A 1 23.39 27.60 -20.38
CA MET A 1 24.14 26.39 -19.96
C MET A 1 23.20 25.20 -20.07
N PRO A 2 23.43 24.20 -20.93
CA PRO A 2 22.58 23.01 -20.97
C PRO A 2 22.90 22.12 -19.77
N ARG A 3 21.86 21.74 -19.02
CA ARG A 3 21.92 20.88 -17.84
C ARG A 3 22.22 19.45 -18.31
N GLN A 4 23.35 18.88 -17.89
CA GLN A 4 23.77 17.52 -18.26
C GLN A 4 22.70 16.49 -17.91
N SER A 5 22.55 15.51 -18.81
CA SER A 5 21.62 14.38 -18.73
C SER A 5 21.78 13.62 -17.41
N ALA A 6 20.67 13.47 -16.69
CA ALA A 6 20.62 12.93 -15.34
C ALA A 6 20.04 11.52 -15.33
N ALA A 7 20.86 10.54 -15.71
CA ALA A 7 20.82 9.20 -15.14
C ALA A 7 22.15 8.51 -15.47
N SER A 8 22.87 8.01 -14.46
CA SER A 8 24.07 7.19 -14.69
C SER A 8 23.81 5.69 -14.44
N LEU A 9 22.66 5.33 -13.85
CA LEU A 9 22.30 3.98 -13.44
C LEU A 9 20.77 3.80 -13.45
N ALA A 10 20.30 2.61 -13.82
CA ALA A 10 18.91 2.15 -13.76
C ALA A 10 17.91 3.06 -14.51
N GLU A 11 18.20 3.39 -15.79
CA GLU A 11 17.33 4.22 -16.64
C GLU A 11 15.92 3.62 -16.80
N ASP A 12 15.83 2.30 -16.91
CA ASP A 12 14.56 1.57 -17.09
C ASP A 12 13.96 1.07 -15.76
N GLY A 13 14.53 1.45 -14.62
CA GLY A 13 14.16 0.94 -13.31
C GLY A 13 14.95 -0.33 -12.91
N PRO A 14 14.44 -1.14 -11.97
CA PRO A 14 15.16 -2.31 -11.47
C PRO A 14 15.07 -3.51 -12.42
N ASP A 15 16.19 -4.24 -12.56
CA ASP A 15 16.26 -5.47 -13.37
C ASP A 15 15.36 -6.61 -12.86
N TYR A 16 15.05 -6.61 -11.55
CA TYR A 16 14.26 -7.65 -10.88
C TYR A 16 13.33 -7.05 -9.83
N LEU A 17 12.19 -7.72 -9.63
CA LEU A 17 11.22 -7.39 -8.60
C LEU A 17 11.12 -8.51 -7.56
N SER A 18 10.98 -8.13 -6.28
CA SER A 18 10.65 -9.03 -5.18
C SER A 18 9.23 -9.59 -5.38
N TYR A 19 9.12 -10.91 -5.61
CA TYR A 19 7.84 -11.57 -5.86
C TYR A 19 7.28 -12.28 -4.63
N GLY A 20 8.08 -13.13 -3.97
CA GLY A 20 7.56 -14.14 -3.04
C GLY A 20 6.66 -13.59 -1.92
N ALA A 21 7.16 -12.61 -1.16
CA ALA A 21 6.39 -12.00 -0.07
C ALA A 21 5.20 -11.19 -0.59
N ALA A 22 5.40 -10.40 -1.65
CA ALA A 22 4.36 -9.58 -2.25
C ALA A 22 3.20 -10.43 -2.78
N ALA A 23 3.50 -11.52 -3.48
CA ALA A 23 2.51 -12.42 -4.07
C ALA A 23 1.72 -13.18 -3.00
N LEU A 24 2.40 -13.71 -1.97
CA LEU A 24 1.73 -14.38 -0.85
C LEU A 24 0.74 -13.43 -0.16
N LEU A 25 1.19 -12.21 0.18
CA LEU A 25 0.32 -11.24 0.85
C LEU A 25 -0.83 -10.78 -0.04
N HIS A 26 -0.59 -10.58 -1.34
CA HIS A 26 -1.64 -10.23 -2.28
C HIS A 26 -2.69 -11.35 -2.42
N ASP A 27 -2.25 -12.61 -2.34
CA ASP A 27 -3.14 -13.77 -2.39
C ASP A 27 -3.97 -13.92 -1.11
N GLU A 28 -3.33 -13.81 0.06
CA GLU A 28 -4.00 -13.90 1.37
C GLU A 28 -4.97 -12.73 1.60
N LEU A 29 -4.69 -11.56 1.05
CA LEU A 29 -5.51 -10.36 1.17
C LEU A 29 -6.48 -10.17 -0.01
N ARG A 30 -6.68 -11.19 -0.84
CA ARG A 30 -7.58 -11.12 -2.00
C ARG A 30 -8.99 -10.66 -1.60
N GLY A 31 -9.52 -9.67 -2.33
CA GLY A 31 -10.82 -9.06 -2.09
C GLY A 31 -10.82 -7.93 -1.04
N LEU A 32 -9.70 -7.68 -0.37
CA LEU A 32 -9.57 -6.53 0.54
C LEU A 32 -9.57 -5.20 -0.21
N ASP A 33 -9.08 -5.20 -1.44
CA ASP A 33 -9.17 -4.11 -2.40
C ASP A 33 -10.62 -3.74 -2.72
N ASP A 34 -11.44 -4.73 -3.06
CA ASP A 34 -12.88 -4.53 -3.30
C ASP A 34 -13.61 -3.95 -2.07
N GLU A 35 -13.17 -4.31 -0.86
CA GLU A 35 -13.73 -3.76 0.37
C GLU A 35 -13.28 -2.33 0.64
N LEU A 36 -12.01 -2.01 0.38
CA LEU A 36 -11.49 -0.65 0.50
C LEU A 36 -12.10 0.28 -0.54
N PHE A 37 -12.31 -0.17 -1.79
CA PHE A 37 -12.92 0.62 -2.87
C PHE A 37 -14.38 1.01 -2.59
N LYS A 38 -15.07 0.35 -1.64
CA LYS A 38 -16.42 0.75 -1.21
C LYS A 38 -16.41 1.98 -0.30
N VAL A 39 -15.26 2.34 0.28
CA VAL A 39 -15.14 3.38 1.31
C VAL A 39 -14.19 4.49 0.91
N TYR A 40 -13.07 4.13 0.29
CA TYR A 40 -12.03 5.03 -0.17
C TYR A 40 -12.06 5.14 -1.69
N ASP A 41 -11.56 6.26 -2.22
CA ASP A 41 -11.32 6.33 -3.66
C ASP A 41 -10.23 5.31 -4.06
N VAL A 42 -10.17 4.99 -5.35
CA VAL A 42 -9.26 3.96 -5.87
C VAL A 42 -7.81 4.26 -5.50
N LYS A 43 -7.39 5.53 -5.60
CA LYS A 43 -6.02 5.94 -5.34
C LYS A 43 -5.65 5.76 -3.87
N ASP A 44 -6.51 6.22 -2.96
CA ASP A 44 -6.33 6.14 -1.52
C ASP A 44 -6.35 4.68 -1.06
N ALA A 45 -7.28 3.87 -1.56
CA ALA A 45 -7.34 2.43 -1.29
C ALA A 45 -6.04 1.72 -1.74
N CYS A 46 -5.57 1.97 -2.96
CA CYS A 46 -4.31 1.42 -3.44
C CYS A 46 -3.11 1.89 -2.60
N MET A 47 -3.10 3.15 -2.13
CA MET A 47 -2.06 3.61 -1.21
C MET A 47 -2.12 2.94 0.16
N ILE A 48 -3.31 2.72 0.73
CA ILE A 48 -3.47 1.95 1.98
C ILE A 48 -2.87 0.57 1.81
N LEU A 49 -3.25 -0.14 0.75
CA LEU A 49 -2.79 -1.51 0.47
C LEU A 49 -1.29 -1.57 0.24
N ALA A 50 -0.75 -0.73 -0.65
CA ALA A 50 0.68 -0.72 -0.92
C ALA A 50 1.51 -0.40 0.33
N LEU A 51 1.09 0.58 1.14
CA LEU A 51 1.79 0.90 2.40
C LEU A 51 1.66 -0.20 3.45
N ALA A 52 0.51 -0.87 3.53
CA ALA A 52 0.31 -2.00 4.43
C ALA A 52 1.21 -3.17 4.04
N LEU A 53 1.21 -3.56 2.77
CA LEU A 53 2.05 -4.63 2.23
C LEU A 53 3.54 -4.36 2.48
N LEU A 54 4.01 -3.15 2.19
CA LEU A 54 5.41 -2.74 2.45
C LEU A 54 5.78 -2.84 3.93
N ARG A 55 4.86 -2.50 4.84
CA ARG A 55 5.10 -2.58 6.29
C ARG A 55 5.12 -4.02 6.81
N ILE A 56 4.37 -4.92 6.15
CA ILE A 56 4.39 -6.35 6.46
C ILE A 56 5.68 -6.99 5.92
N GLU A 57 6.03 -6.75 4.65
CA GLU A 57 7.26 -7.26 4.01
C GLU A 57 8.53 -6.72 4.69
N HIS A 58 8.52 -5.46 5.10
CA HIS A 58 9.65 -4.78 5.71
C HIS A 58 9.26 -4.16 7.05
N LYS A 59 9.28 -4.99 8.12
CA LYS A 59 8.98 -4.55 9.48
C LYS A 59 9.81 -3.32 9.87
N GLY A 60 9.13 -2.25 10.28
CA GLY A 60 9.78 -1.01 10.70
C GLY A 60 10.34 -0.14 9.57
N ILE A 61 9.93 -0.38 8.31
CA ILE A 61 10.33 0.43 7.15
C ILE A 61 10.12 1.93 7.42
N LYS A 62 11.17 2.72 7.13
CA LYS A 62 11.12 4.17 7.25
C LYS A 62 10.38 4.75 6.05
N ILE A 63 9.60 5.82 6.25
CA ILE A 63 8.76 6.43 5.20
C ILE A 63 9.57 6.77 3.95
N TYR A 64 10.75 7.36 4.10
CA TYR A 64 11.63 7.72 2.99
C TYR A 64 12.15 6.51 2.17
N ARG A 65 12.07 5.28 2.71
CA ARG A 65 12.43 4.03 2.03
C ARG A 65 11.26 3.42 1.27
N CYS A 66 10.01 3.77 1.57
CA CYS A 66 8.83 3.13 0.99
C CYS A 66 8.85 3.12 -0.55
N ARG A 67 9.19 4.25 -1.18
CA ARG A 67 9.30 4.37 -2.64
C ARG A 67 10.28 3.34 -3.22
N GLN A 68 11.47 3.28 -2.64
CA GLN A 68 12.54 2.40 -3.13
C GLN A 68 12.13 0.91 -3.06
N HIS A 69 11.49 0.50 -1.96
CA HIS A 69 11.04 -0.88 -1.81
C HIS A 69 9.84 -1.20 -2.71
N TYR A 70 8.92 -0.26 -2.87
CA TYR A 70 7.80 -0.37 -3.80
C TYR A 70 8.27 -0.57 -5.24
N GLU A 71 9.18 0.28 -5.73
CA GLU A 71 9.70 0.20 -7.11
C GLU A 71 10.41 -1.13 -7.38
N LYS A 72 10.94 -1.80 -6.34
CA LYS A 72 11.64 -3.09 -6.43
C LYS A 72 10.79 -4.30 -6.03
N SER A 73 9.48 -4.13 -5.89
CA SER A 73 8.56 -5.18 -5.44
C SER A 73 7.40 -5.34 -6.41
N PHE A 74 6.85 -6.55 -6.49
CA PHE A 74 5.61 -6.82 -7.22
C PHE A 74 4.41 -6.02 -6.71
N ILE A 75 4.51 -5.41 -5.52
CA ILE A 75 3.53 -4.41 -5.05
C ILE A 75 3.33 -3.29 -6.08
N SER A 76 4.37 -2.88 -6.81
CA SER A 76 4.27 -1.90 -7.90
C SER A 76 3.56 -2.40 -9.16
N VAL A 77 3.49 -3.72 -9.34
CA VAL A 77 2.72 -4.37 -10.41
C VAL A 77 1.25 -4.48 -10.02
N PHE A 78 0.97 -4.84 -8.77
CA PHE A 78 -0.41 -4.94 -8.25
C PHE A 78 -1.09 -3.58 -8.14
N TYR A 79 -0.37 -2.57 -7.68
CA TYR A 79 -0.88 -1.21 -7.48
C TYR A 79 0.01 -0.20 -8.19
N PRO A 80 -0.10 -0.02 -9.52
CA PRO A 80 0.85 0.76 -10.31
C PRO A 80 0.73 2.28 -10.13
N GLY A 81 1.84 2.98 -10.34
CA GLY A 81 1.87 4.44 -10.47
C GLY A 81 1.65 5.24 -9.18
N LEU A 82 1.87 4.64 -8.01
CA LEU A 82 1.60 5.31 -6.74
C LEU A 82 2.65 6.36 -6.37
N PRO A 83 2.24 7.57 -5.92
CA PRO A 83 3.16 8.65 -5.58
C PRO A 83 3.74 8.48 -4.16
N LEU A 84 4.64 7.53 -3.97
CA LEU A 84 5.19 7.16 -2.65
C LEU A 84 6.35 8.03 -2.15
N SER A 85 6.37 9.32 -2.48
CA SER A 85 7.35 10.25 -1.88
C SER A 85 7.08 10.45 -0.39
N GLU A 86 8.12 10.77 0.39
CA GLU A 86 7.99 10.98 1.85
C GLU A 86 6.93 12.03 2.20
N ASN A 87 6.92 13.15 1.49
CA ASN A 87 5.94 14.22 1.68
C ASN A 87 4.52 13.75 1.37
N THR A 88 4.35 12.95 0.33
CA THR A 88 3.03 12.45 -0.08
C THR A 88 2.51 11.43 0.93
N ILE A 89 3.35 10.48 1.35
CA ILE A 89 2.97 9.48 2.36
C ILE A 89 2.64 10.15 3.68
N SER A 90 3.47 11.09 4.15
CA SER A 90 3.24 11.78 5.42
C SER A 90 1.92 12.57 5.40
N LYS A 91 1.66 13.32 4.33
CA LYS A 91 0.39 14.03 4.16
C LYS A 91 -0.80 13.06 4.11
N PHE A 92 -0.66 11.98 3.37
CA PHE A 92 -1.69 10.95 3.25
C PHE A 92 -2.04 10.32 4.59
N LEU A 93 -1.06 9.86 5.36
CA LEU A 93 -1.29 9.23 6.67
C LEU A 93 -1.94 10.21 7.66
N ASN A 94 -1.58 11.49 7.61
CA ASN A 94 -2.23 12.51 8.44
C ASN A 94 -3.71 12.68 8.07
N LEU A 95 -4.05 12.74 6.78
CA LEU A 95 -5.44 12.86 6.33
C LEU A 95 -6.24 11.58 6.62
N LEU A 96 -5.64 10.41 6.37
CA LEU A 96 -6.24 9.11 6.65
C LEU A 96 -6.59 8.96 8.14
N GLY A 97 -5.69 9.41 9.03
CA GLY A 97 -5.92 9.38 10.48
C GLY A 97 -6.95 10.40 10.98
N GLN A 98 -7.23 11.46 10.21
CA GLN A 98 -8.26 12.45 10.54
C GLN A 98 -9.67 11.99 10.11
N ASP A 99 -9.77 11.11 9.11
CA ASP A 99 -11.04 10.59 8.60
C ASP A 99 -11.51 9.36 9.38
N ALA A 100 -11.85 9.58 10.65
CA ALA A 100 -12.40 8.53 11.53
C ALA A 100 -13.71 7.94 10.98
N GLY A 101 -14.46 8.72 10.19
CA GLY A 101 -15.72 8.27 9.57
C GLY A 101 -15.49 7.12 8.59
N LYS A 102 -14.58 7.31 7.63
CA LYS A 102 -14.21 6.24 6.68
C LYS A 102 -13.54 5.06 7.37
N MET A 103 -12.65 5.32 8.33
CA MET A 103 -11.98 4.25 9.06
C MET A 103 -13.00 3.35 9.80
N ASN A 104 -13.96 3.95 10.50
CA ASN A 104 -15.02 3.20 11.18
C ASN A 104 -15.91 2.47 10.17
N ALA A 105 -16.30 3.11 9.07
CA ALA A 105 -17.12 2.48 8.04
C ALA A 105 -16.46 1.22 7.46
N PHE A 106 -15.16 1.29 7.17
CA PHE A 106 -14.39 0.15 6.70
C PHE A 106 -14.30 -0.97 7.75
N ILE A 107 -13.95 -0.64 9.00
CA ILE A 107 -13.82 -1.64 10.08
C ILE A 107 -15.18 -2.31 10.35
N THR A 108 -16.28 -1.56 10.41
CA THR A 108 -17.63 -2.12 10.60
C THR A 108 -18.03 -3.04 9.46
N ALA A 109 -17.79 -2.65 8.20
CA ALA A 109 -18.08 -3.49 7.04
C ALA A 109 -17.25 -4.78 7.05
N ARG A 110 -15.96 -4.68 7.39
CA ARG A 110 -15.06 -5.83 7.49
C ARG A 110 -15.49 -6.80 8.61
N LEU A 111 -15.80 -6.27 9.80
CA LEU A 111 -16.30 -7.08 10.91
C LEU A 111 -17.59 -7.82 10.53
N ALA A 112 -18.53 -7.15 9.87
CA ALA A 112 -19.77 -7.78 9.43
C ALA A 112 -19.54 -8.90 8.39
N ALA A 113 -18.55 -8.74 7.51
CA ALA A 113 -18.18 -9.78 6.55
C ALA A 113 -17.52 -10.99 7.23
N VAL A 114 -16.56 -10.76 8.14
CA VAL A 114 -15.81 -11.82 8.83
C VAL A 114 -16.69 -12.59 9.84
N CYS A 115 -17.49 -11.88 10.64
CA CYS A 115 -18.36 -12.48 11.66
C CYS A 115 -19.46 -13.38 11.07
N ARG A 116 -19.74 -13.28 9.77
CA ARG A 116 -20.69 -14.17 9.09
C ARG A 116 -20.19 -15.62 9.10
N ASP A 117 -18.90 -15.80 8.90
CA ASP A 117 -18.30 -17.11 8.65
C ASP A 117 -17.36 -17.56 9.79
N HIS A 118 -16.94 -16.64 10.66
CA HIS A 118 -15.96 -16.89 11.73
C HIS A 118 -16.32 -16.16 13.03
N HIS A 119 -16.13 -16.80 14.18
CA HIS A 119 -16.22 -16.11 15.48
C HIS A 119 -14.92 -15.36 15.78
N ILE A 120 -15.01 -14.06 16.02
CA ILE A 120 -13.87 -13.23 16.43
C ILE A 120 -13.81 -13.21 17.95
N ILE A 121 -12.65 -13.56 18.51
CA ILE A 121 -12.35 -13.40 19.94
C ILE A 121 -11.52 -12.13 20.09
N ILE A 122 -11.99 -11.21 20.94
CA ILE A 122 -11.28 -9.97 21.31
C ILE A 122 -10.86 -10.12 22.77
N ASP A 123 -9.56 -10.00 23.05
CA ASP A 123 -8.96 -9.98 24.39
C ASP A 123 -8.53 -8.55 24.76
#